data_AF-A0A1Q5U3T4-F1
#
_entry.id   AF-A0A1Q5U3T4-F1
#
_cell.length_a   1.000
_cell.length_b   1.000
_cell.length_c   1.000
_cell.angle_alpha   90.00
_cell.angle_beta   90.00
_cell.angle_gamma   90.00
#
_symmetry.space_group_name_H-M   'P 1'
#
loop_
_entity.id
_entity.type
_entity.pdbx_description
1 polymer ?
#
loop_
_entity_poly.entity_id
_entity_poly.type
_entity_poly.pdbx_seq_one_letter_code
_entity_poly.pdbx_strand_id
1 'polypeptide(L)'
;MEPFRVRLNCIDHYQATASKLDPPLPFRDDDSDEDARPKVPVIRVFGATERANEIPFYGYHVGYRTFFKVYLLNPVYVTRLADLLHEGAVLKRPLQPYESHLQYIPQWMCDYNLHGSVYMDCGNVMFRRPVPEYLELNKDPTLAKQSHCPLEADVCVQDNLNRRNIKERALHHDFTEFLRPAAFNERLVPSLAGLWQDETRRRQNAWESPILAAHYSAATN
;
A
#
# COMPACT_ATOMS: atom_id res chain seq x y z
N MET A 1 19.83 -6.44 11.06
CA MET A 1 19.71 -5.00 11.38
C MET A 1 18.23 -4.72 11.57
N GLU A 2 17.83 -4.04 12.64
CA GLU A 2 16.41 -3.68 12.81
C GLU A 2 15.98 -2.70 11.71
N PRO A 3 14.77 -2.83 11.14
CA PRO A 3 14.29 -1.91 10.14
C PRO A 3 14.02 -0.54 10.74
N PHE A 4 14.15 0.51 9.92
CA PHE A 4 13.75 1.86 10.32
C PHE A 4 12.22 1.94 10.36
N ARG A 5 11.66 2.45 11.45
CA ARG A 5 10.21 2.43 11.69
C ARG A 5 9.66 3.85 11.78
N VAL A 6 8.60 4.13 11.02
CA VAL A 6 7.90 5.42 11.03
C VAL A 6 6.43 5.20 11.30
N ARG A 7 5.85 5.95 12.24
CA ARG A 7 4.41 5.89 12.49
C ARG A 7 3.66 6.79 11.51
N LEU A 8 2.66 6.25 10.82
CA LEU A 8 1.82 7.00 9.88
C LEU A 8 0.79 7.85 10.65
N ASN A 9 1.01 9.16 10.71
CA ASN A 9 0.10 10.10 11.35
C ASN A 9 -0.76 10.86 10.33
N CYS A 10 -0.11 11.51 9.36
CA CYS A 10 -0.75 12.24 8.26
C CYS A 10 -0.12 11.79 6.94
N ILE A 11 -0.94 11.59 5.91
CA ILE A 11 -0.50 11.17 4.58
C ILE A 11 -1.10 12.14 3.56
N ASP A 12 -0.26 12.67 2.69
CA ASP A 12 -0.61 13.50 1.56
C ASP A 12 0.12 13.03 0.29
N HIS A 13 -0.19 13.66 -0.84
CA HIS A 13 0.53 13.47 -2.10
C HIS A 13 0.66 14.81 -2.81
N TYR A 14 1.76 14.98 -3.53
CA TYR A 14 2.04 16.18 -4.32
C TYR A 14 2.78 15.78 -5.60
N GLN A 15 2.89 16.70 -6.57
CA GLN A 15 3.67 16.46 -7.79
C GLN A 15 5.04 17.13 -7.69
N ALA A 16 6.10 16.40 -8.09
CA ALA A 16 7.48 16.88 -8.11
C ALA A 16 8.16 16.49 -9.43
N THR A 17 9.28 17.14 -9.75
CA THR A 17 10.12 16.75 -10.89
C THR A 17 10.77 15.39 -10.62
N ALA A 18 10.81 14.51 -11.62
CA ALA A 18 11.38 13.18 -11.49
C ALA A 18 12.87 13.23 -11.08
N SER A 19 13.18 12.52 -10.00
CA SER A 19 14.51 12.35 -9.39
C SER A 19 15.10 10.96 -9.71
N LYS A 20 16.33 10.70 -9.28
CA LYS A 20 16.99 9.38 -9.43
C LYS A 20 16.28 8.25 -8.69
N LEU A 21 15.47 8.58 -7.68
CA LEU A 21 14.71 7.59 -6.94
C LEU A 21 13.43 7.21 -7.69
N ASP A 22 12.99 8.03 -8.66
CA ASP A 22 11.84 7.74 -9.49
C ASP A 22 12.17 6.67 -10.53
N PRO A 23 11.27 5.70 -10.79
CA PRO A 23 11.43 4.78 -11.90
C PRO A 23 11.61 5.50 -13.23
N PRO A 24 12.35 4.89 -14.17
CA PRO A 24 12.55 5.46 -15.48
C PRO A 24 11.20 5.61 -16.19
N LEU A 25 10.87 6.83 -16.59
CA LEU A 25 9.71 7.08 -17.44
C LEU A 25 10.09 6.80 -18.89
N PRO A 26 9.15 6.28 -19.71
CA PRO A 26 9.36 6.15 -21.14
C PRO A 26 9.37 7.56 -21.77
N PHE A 27 10.51 8.23 -21.72
CA PHE A 27 10.80 9.45 -22.48
C PHE A 27 11.60 9.12 -23.73
N ARG A 28 11.42 9.94 -24.76
CA ARG A 28 12.41 10.03 -25.85
C ARG A 28 13.61 10.76 -25.26
N ASP A 29 14.79 10.17 -25.35
CA ASP A 29 16.04 10.65 -24.73
C ASP A 29 16.51 12.06 -25.18
N ASP A 30 15.77 12.76 -26.05
CA ASP A 30 16.23 13.99 -26.72
C ASP A 30 15.98 15.31 -25.95
N ASP A 31 15.19 15.33 -24.88
CA ASP A 31 14.88 16.58 -24.16
C ASP A 31 15.82 16.80 -22.96
N SER A 32 16.93 17.50 -23.21
CA SER A 32 17.93 17.89 -22.20
C SER A 32 17.49 19.01 -21.24
N ASP A 33 16.25 19.49 -21.35
CA ASP A 33 15.73 20.56 -20.50
C ASP A 33 15.16 19.99 -19.19
N GLU A 34 15.71 20.38 -18.04
CA GLU A 34 15.22 19.90 -16.73
C GLU A 34 13.76 20.32 -16.47
N ASP A 35 13.33 21.46 -17.04
CA ASP A 35 11.94 21.95 -16.97
C ASP A 35 10.97 21.17 -17.88
N ALA A 36 11.47 20.40 -18.85
CA ALA A 36 10.65 19.56 -19.74
C ALA A 36 10.31 18.20 -19.10
N ARG A 37 10.94 17.85 -17.97
CA ARG A 37 10.64 16.58 -17.27
C ARG A 37 9.23 16.63 -16.69
N PRO A 38 8.43 15.56 -16.86
CA PRO A 38 7.07 15.56 -16.36
C PRO A 38 7.08 15.53 -14.84
N LYS A 39 6.08 16.20 -14.26
CA LYS A 39 5.88 16.15 -12.83
C LYS A 39 5.23 14.82 -12.47
N VAL A 40 5.90 14.06 -11.63
CA VAL A 40 5.47 12.77 -11.09
C VAL A 40 4.85 12.97 -9.72
N PRO A 41 3.85 12.18 -9.33
CA PRO A 41 3.31 12.26 -7.98
C PRO A 41 4.35 11.63 -7.05
N VAL A 42 4.62 12.27 -5.91
CA VAL A 42 5.43 11.67 -4.84
C VAL A 42 4.53 10.75 -4.02
N ILE A 43 4.33 9.58 -4.62
CA ILE A 43 4.13 8.17 -4.22
C ILE A 43 4.15 7.50 -5.62
N ARG A 44 4.90 6.42 -5.83
CA ARG A 44 5.35 6.06 -7.19
C ARG A 44 4.70 4.81 -7.76
N VAL A 45 4.07 4.95 -8.93
CA VAL A 45 3.58 3.84 -9.76
C VAL A 45 3.91 4.14 -11.22
N PHE A 46 4.64 3.23 -11.90
CA PHE A 46 5.15 3.42 -13.25
C PHE A 46 4.75 2.24 -14.14
N GLY A 47 4.42 2.57 -15.38
CA GLY A 47 3.69 1.69 -16.27
C GLY A 47 4.53 0.83 -17.20
N ALA A 48 4.09 -0.42 -17.30
CA ALA A 48 3.97 -1.17 -18.54
C ALA A 48 2.52 -1.71 -18.58
N THR A 49 1.88 -1.76 -19.75
CA THR A 49 0.63 -2.53 -19.91
C THR A 49 0.96 -4.00 -19.80
N GLU A 50 1.11 -4.49 -18.57
CA GLU A 50 1.08 -5.91 -18.30
C GLU A 50 -0.37 -6.36 -18.36
N ARG A 51 -0.60 -7.48 -19.05
CA ARG A 51 -1.86 -8.20 -18.96
C ARG A 51 -1.91 -8.82 -17.57
N ALA A 52 -2.81 -8.33 -16.73
CA ALA A 52 -3.07 -8.94 -15.43
C ALA A 52 -4.18 -9.98 -15.58
N ASN A 53 -3.97 -11.15 -14.99
CA ASN A 53 -4.98 -12.19 -14.87
C ASN A 53 -5.68 -12.01 -13.53
N GLU A 54 -6.89 -11.47 -13.56
CA GLU A 54 -7.66 -11.13 -12.37
C GLU A 54 -9.06 -11.72 -12.46
N ILE A 55 -9.84 -11.61 -11.38
CA ILE A 55 -11.18 -12.18 -11.27
C ILE A 55 -12.13 -11.05 -10.87
N PRO A 56 -13.21 -10.77 -11.64
CA PRO A 56 -14.13 -9.70 -11.29
C PRO A 56 -14.81 -9.98 -9.94
N PHE A 57 -14.85 -8.97 -9.07
CA PHE A 57 -15.45 -9.09 -7.75
C PHE A 57 -16.98 -9.01 -7.76
N TYR A 58 -17.56 -8.15 -8.60
CA TYR A 58 -19.02 -7.98 -8.66
C TYR A 58 -19.66 -9.09 -9.50
N GLY A 59 -20.36 -10.01 -8.83
CA GLY A 59 -21.01 -11.18 -9.42
C GLY A 59 -20.35 -12.49 -8.98
N TYR A 60 -20.89 -13.63 -9.44
CA TYR A 60 -20.26 -14.93 -9.22
C TYR A 60 -19.38 -15.29 -10.42
N HIS A 61 -18.06 -15.20 -10.24
CA HIS A 61 -17.08 -15.47 -11.29
C HIS A 61 -16.03 -16.48 -10.80
N VAL A 62 -15.74 -17.46 -11.66
CA VAL A 62 -14.67 -18.43 -11.47
C VAL A 62 -13.79 -18.39 -12.72
N GLY A 63 -12.48 -18.44 -12.52
CA GLY A 63 -11.49 -18.41 -13.60
C GLY A 63 -10.99 -17.00 -13.94
N TYR A 64 -9.73 -16.95 -14.40
CA TYR A 64 -9.05 -15.71 -14.73
C TYR A 64 -9.62 -15.04 -15.97
N ARG A 65 -9.67 -13.71 -15.92
CA ARG A 65 -9.91 -12.83 -17.07
C ARG A 65 -8.74 -11.87 -17.22
N THR A 66 -8.48 -11.46 -18.46
CA THR A 66 -7.41 -10.51 -18.75
C THR A 66 -7.89 -9.09 -18.61
N PHE A 67 -7.18 -8.29 -17.83
CA PHE A 67 -7.42 -6.86 -17.65
C PHE A 67 -6.23 -6.04 -18.14
N PHE A 68 -6.49 -4.77 -18.43
CA PHE A 68 -5.46 -3.77 -18.74
C PHE A 68 -5.21 -2.92 -17.50
N LYS A 69 -3.97 -2.94 -17.01
CA LYS A 69 -3.55 -2.03 -15.96
C LYS A 69 -3.08 -0.72 -16.57
N VAL A 70 -3.85 0.35 -16.34
CA VAL A 70 -3.55 1.70 -16.82
C VAL A 70 -2.98 2.51 -15.67
N TYR A 71 -1.75 2.99 -15.86
CA TYR A 71 -1.05 3.81 -14.89
C TYR A 71 -1.19 5.30 -15.24
N LEU A 72 -1.46 6.13 -14.23
CA LEU A 72 -1.58 7.58 -14.37
C LEU A 72 -0.50 8.31 -13.59
N LEU A 73 0.10 9.33 -14.22
CA LEU A 73 1.08 10.21 -13.57
C LEU A 73 0.43 11.23 -12.62
N ASN A 74 -0.86 11.55 -12.81
CA ASN A 74 -1.56 12.42 -11.89
C ASN A 74 -2.86 11.73 -11.44
N PRO A 75 -2.97 11.36 -10.14
CA PRO A 75 -4.16 10.68 -9.64
C PRO A 75 -5.43 11.54 -9.70
N VAL A 76 -5.31 12.86 -9.80
CA VAL A 76 -6.45 13.78 -9.95
C VAL A 76 -7.27 13.48 -11.21
N TYR A 77 -6.66 12.86 -12.23
CA TYR A 77 -7.34 12.54 -13.49
C TYR A 77 -7.97 11.14 -13.55
N VAL A 78 -7.91 10.34 -12.47
CA VAL A 78 -8.47 8.97 -12.44
C VAL A 78 -9.96 8.97 -12.78
N THR A 79 -10.75 9.82 -12.12
CA THR A 79 -12.21 9.90 -12.33
C THR A 79 -12.53 10.37 -13.74
N ARG A 80 -11.85 11.41 -14.22
CA ARG A 80 -12.04 11.93 -15.57
C ARG A 80 -11.68 10.91 -16.65
N LEU A 81 -10.62 10.13 -16.46
CA LEU A 81 -10.27 9.05 -17.39
C LEU A 81 -11.36 7.96 -17.38
N ALA A 82 -11.86 7.60 -16.20
CA ALA A 82 -12.92 6.60 -16.07
C ALA A 82 -14.17 7.01 -16.85
N ASP A 83 -14.59 8.28 -16.75
CA ASP A 83 -15.73 8.81 -17.49
C ASP A 83 -15.52 8.72 -19.01
N LEU A 84 -14.35 9.17 -19.50
CA LEU A 84 -14.00 9.11 -20.93
C LEU A 84 -13.95 7.67 -21.49
N LEU A 85 -13.47 6.72 -20.68
CA LEU A 85 -13.48 5.31 -21.04
C LEU A 85 -14.91 4.77 -21.11
N HIS A 86 -15.75 5.10 -20.12
CA HIS A 86 -17.13 4.62 -20.05
C HIS A 86 -17.99 5.19 -21.18
N GLU A 87 -17.85 6.48 -21.51
CA GLU A 87 -18.53 7.15 -22.62
C GLU A 87 -18.08 6.63 -24.00
N GLY A 88 -16.96 5.92 -24.07
CA GLY A 88 -16.38 5.42 -25.31
C GLY A 88 -15.72 6.50 -26.16
N ALA A 89 -15.31 7.61 -25.55
CA ALA A 89 -14.48 8.63 -26.20
C ALA A 89 -13.15 8.04 -26.69
N VAL A 90 -12.65 7.03 -25.97
CA VAL A 90 -11.44 6.28 -26.31
C VAL A 90 -11.81 5.08 -27.18
N LEU A 91 -11.14 4.93 -28.33
CA LEU A 91 -11.34 3.81 -29.28
C LEU A 91 -12.78 3.66 -29.82
N LYS A 92 -13.64 4.67 -29.65
CA LYS A 92 -15.05 4.68 -30.10
C LYS A 92 -15.86 3.49 -29.57
N ARG A 93 -15.51 2.97 -28.39
CA ARG A 93 -16.23 1.87 -27.73
C ARG A 93 -16.30 2.11 -26.23
N PRO A 94 -17.44 1.88 -25.57
CA PRO A 94 -17.53 1.98 -24.12
C PRO A 94 -16.63 0.91 -23.48
N LEU A 95 -15.77 1.34 -22.57
CA LEU A 95 -14.87 0.49 -21.79
C LEU A 95 -15.23 0.65 -20.32
N GLN A 96 -15.57 -0.45 -19.65
CA GLN A 96 -15.89 -0.45 -18.22
C GLN A 96 -14.61 -0.20 -17.40
N PRO A 97 -14.51 0.91 -16.65
CA PRO A 97 -13.43 1.10 -15.70
C PRO A 97 -13.66 0.22 -14.47
N TYR A 98 -12.57 -0.35 -13.95
CA TYR A 98 -12.55 -1.11 -12.71
C TYR A 98 -11.68 -0.36 -11.70
N GLU A 99 -12.04 -0.44 -10.40
CA GLU A 99 -11.32 0.18 -9.28
C GLU A 99 -11.09 1.70 -9.35
N SER A 100 -11.72 2.42 -10.28
CA SER A 100 -11.54 3.88 -10.45
C SER A 100 -12.12 4.74 -9.32
N HIS A 101 -12.95 4.16 -8.46
CA HIS A 101 -13.56 4.83 -7.32
C HIS A 101 -12.64 4.88 -6.09
N LEU A 102 -11.58 4.06 -6.06
CA LEU A 102 -10.60 4.08 -4.99
C LEU A 102 -9.70 5.29 -5.14
N GLN A 103 -9.65 6.11 -4.09
CA GLN A 103 -8.73 7.23 -4.05
C GLN A 103 -7.29 6.74 -3.94
N TYR A 104 -6.39 7.58 -4.42
CA TYR A 104 -4.98 7.25 -4.55
C TYR A 104 -4.28 6.82 -3.26
N ILE A 105 -4.48 7.56 -2.17
CA ILE A 105 -3.87 7.23 -0.86
C ILE A 105 -4.39 5.90 -0.31
N PRO A 106 -5.72 5.65 -0.24
CA PRO A 106 -6.26 4.35 0.14
C PRO A 106 -5.74 3.19 -0.71
N GLN A 107 -5.62 3.35 -2.03
CA GLN A 107 -5.08 2.32 -2.91
C GLN A 107 -3.63 1.98 -2.53
N TRP A 108 -2.78 3.01 -2.34
CA TRP A 108 -1.41 2.81 -1.85
C TRP A 108 -1.38 2.12 -0.48
N MET A 109 -2.26 2.52 0.45
CA MET A 109 -2.32 1.87 1.76
C MET A 109 -2.66 0.38 1.66
N CYS A 110 -3.61 0.01 0.80
CA CYS A 110 -3.97 -1.38 0.54
C CYS A 110 -2.81 -2.18 -0.06
N ASP A 111 -2.15 -1.65 -1.09
CA ASP A 111 -1.06 -2.33 -1.80
C ASP A 111 0.14 -2.64 -0.88
N TYR A 112 0.41 -1.77 0.11
CA TYR A 112 1.57 -1.90 1.01
C TYR A 112 1.23 -2.36 2.43
N ASN A 113 0.01 -2.85 2.67
CA ASN A 113 -0.44 -3.30 4.00
C ASN A 113 -0.35 -2.23 5.11
N LEU A 114 -0.67 -0.99 4.76
CA LEU A 114 -0.62 0.14 5.67
C LEU A 114 -2.02 0.49 6.16
N HIS A 115 -2.09 0.92 7.43
CA HIS A 115 -3.33 1.37 8.06
C HIS A 115 -3.05 2.58 8.94
N GLY A 116 -4.09 3.29 9.36
CA GLY A 116 -3.95 4.49 10.19
C GLY A 116 -3.16 4.20 11.46
N SER A 117 -2.20 5.07 11.80
CA SER A 117 -1.36 4.97 13.00
C SER A 117 -0.51 3.70 13.11
N VAL A 118 -0.33 2.94 12.03
CA VAL A 118 0.62 1.81 12.00
C VAL A 118 2.06 2.30 11.88
N TYR A 119 3.00 1.45 12.30
CA TYR A 119 4.40 1.57 11.91
C TYR A 119 4.63 1.04 10.49
N MET A 120 5.24 1.87 9.66
CA MET A 120 5.83 1.48 8.39
C MET A 120 7.28 1.04 8.63
N ASP A 121 7.55 -0.23 8.38
CA ASP A 121 8.86 -0.84 8.48
C ASP A 121 9.59 -0.64 7.14
N CYS A 122 10.69 0.10 7.18
CA CYS A 122 11.48 0.49 6.02
C CYS A 122 12.82 -0.25 6.02
N GLY A 123 13.15 -0.89 4.89
CA GLY A 123 14.42 -1.59 4.70
C GLY A 123 15.57 -0.63 4.45
N ASN A 124 15.49 0.17 3.38
CA ASN A 124 16.48 1.16 3.01
C ASN A 124 15.85 2.56 3.00
N VAL A 125 16.54 3.52 3.62
CA VAL A 125 16.05 4.87 3.86
C VAL A 125 17.16 5.86 3.55
N MET A 126 16.84 6.87 2.73
CA MET A 126 17.77 7.92 2.32
C MET A 126 17.38 9.24 2.98
N PHE A 127 18.21 9.76 3.87
CA PHE A 127 17.89 10.98 4.61
C PHE A 127 18.33 12.25 3.85
N ARG A 128 17.48 13.28 3.87
CA ARG A 128 17.74 14.59 3.28
C ARG A 128 18.41 15.53 4.28
N ARG A 129 19.25 16.45 3.79
CA ARG A 129 20.02 17.37 4.64
C ARG A 129 19.18 18.57 5.10
N PRO A 130 19.42 19.10 6.32
CA PRO A 130 20.45 18.69 7.28
C PRO A 130 20.00 17.54 8.19
N VAL A 131 20.89 16.58 8.43
CA VAL A 131 20.69 15.48 9.39
C VAL A 131 21.67 15.65 10.55
N PRO A 132 21.23 15.60 11.82
CA PRO A 132 22.12 15.69 12.96
C PRO A 132 23.31 14.73 12.86
N GLU A 133 24.51 15.23 13.16
CA GLU A 133 25.77 14.50 12.93
C GLU A 133 25.85 13.21 13.77
N TYR A 134 25.28 13.22 14.98
CA TYR A 134 25.28 12.09 15.90
C TYR A 134 24.49 10.85 15.43
N LEU A 135 23.68 10.95 14.37
CA LEU A 135 22.80 9.85 13.93
C LEU A 135 23.44 8.90 12.91
N GLU A 136 24.63 9.19 12.38
CA GLU A 136 25.36 8.37 11.37
C GLU A 136 24.46 7.75 10.28
N LEU A 137 23.45 8.48 9.81
CA LEU A 137 22.48 7.98 8.83
C LEU A 137 23.01 8.10 7.40
N ASN A 138 22.50 7.23 6.51
CA ASN A 138 22.72 7.32 5.06
C ASN A 138 22.07 8.60 4.52
N LYS A 139 22.90 9.52 4.00
CA LYS A 139 22.47 10.85 3.55
C LYS A 139 22.67 10.98 2.05
N ASP A 140 21.67 11.51 1.35
CA ASP A 140 21.88 11.96 -0.02
C ASP A 140 22.51 13.38 0.01
N PRO A 141 23.71 13.59 -0.56
CA PRO A 141 24.34 14.90 -0.56
C PRO A 141 23.64 15.93 -1.45
N THR A 142 22.81 15.47 -2.39
CA THR A 142 22.19 16.31 -3.43
C THR A 142 20.79 16.83 -3.05
N LEU A 143 20.14 16.20 -2.07
CA LEU A 143 18.76 16.51 -1.69
C LEU A 143 18.70 17.34 -0.39
N ALA A 144 18.20 18.57 -0.53
CA ALA A 144 17.87 19.44 0.59
C ALA A 144 16.46 19.16 1.12
N LYS A 145 16.30 19.30 2.43
CA LYS A 145 15.00 19.19 3.12
C LYS A 145 14.02 20.24 2.57
N GLN A 146 12.78 19.83 2.32
CA GLN A 146 11.70 20.72 1.87
C GLN A 146 10.71 21.04 3.00
N SER A 147 10.58 20.14 3.97
CA SER A 147 9.70 20.30 5.13
C SER A 147 10.38 21.05 6.29
N HIS A 148 9.57 21.41 7.29
CA HIS A 148 10.08 21.92 8.57
C HIS A 148 10.27 20.81 9.62
N CYS A 149 10.11 19.54 9.26
CA CYS A 149 10.29 18.42 10.17
C CYS A 149 11.76 18.29 10.64
N PRO A 150 12.03 17.74 11.83
CA PRO A 150 13.40 17.52 12.31
C PRO A 150 14.22 16.60 11.41
N LEU A 151 13.56 15.62 10.79
CA LEU A 151 14.16 14.62 9.93
C LEU A 151 13.27 14.43 8.70
N GLU A 152 13.87 14.39 7.52
CA GLU A 152 13.19 14.11 6.25
C GLU A 152 13.95 12.99 5.56
N ALA A 153 13.20 12.03 5.03
CA ALA A 153 13.77 10.87 4.40
C ALA A 153 12.92 10.43 3.21
N ASP A 154 13.60 9.94 2.19
CA ASP A 154 13.03 9.28 1.05
C ASP A 154 13.12 7.77 1.23
N VAL A 155 12.02 7.08 0.94
CA VAL A 155 11.93 5.62 0.99
C VAL A 155 11.43 5.14 -0.36
N CYS A 156 12.15 4.18 -0.95
CA CYS A 156 11.69 3.55 -2.16
C CYS A 156 10.57 2.54 -1.85
N VAL A 157 9.67 2.39 -2.82
CA VAL A 157 8.48 1.56 -2.68
C VAL A 157 8.83 0.09 -2.42
N GLN A 158 9.90 -0.42 -3.04
CA GLN A 158 10.40 -1.78 -2.79
C GLN A 158 10.90 -2.02 -1.35
N ASP A 159 11.26 -0.96 -0.64
CA ASP A 159 11.83 -1.01 0.71
C ASP A 159 10.77 -0.97 1.81
N ASN A 160 9.49 -0.81 1.46
CA ASN A 160 8.40 -1.04 2.40
C ASN A 160 8.31 -2.54 2.71
N LEU A 161 8.56 -2.91 3.97
CA LEU A 161 8.59 -4.31 4.41
C LEU A 161 7.20 -4.83 4.81
N ASN A 162 6.26 -3.95 5.16
CA ASN A 162 4.89 -4.32 5.56
C ASN A 162 4.16 -5.15 4.50
N ARG A 163 4.42 -4.87 3.20
CA ARG A 163 3.86 -5.62 2.07
C ARG A 163 4.16 -7.12 2.11
N ARG A 164 5.28 -7.52 2.72
CA ARG A 164 5.69 -8.93 2.82
C ARG A 164 4.81 -9.74 3.78
N ASN A 165 4.03 -9.05 4.62
CA ASN A 165 3.10 -9.70 5.55
C ASN A 165 1.78 -10.09 4.90
N ILE A 166 1.46 -9.56 3.71
CA ILE A 166 0.29 -9.97 2.94
C ILE A 166 0.63 -11.22 2.15
N LYS A 167 -0.28 -12.21 2.17
CA LYS A 167 -0.20 -13.41 1.35
C LYS A 167 -1.37 -13.43 0.38
N GLU A 168 -1.06 -13.47 -0.91
CA GLU A 168 -2.06 -13.68 -1.95
C GLU A 168 -2.71 -15.05 -1.80
N ARG A 169 -4.03 -15.11 -2.04
CA ARG A 169 -4.81 -16.35 -1.98
C ARG A 169 -5.49 -16.58 -3.33
N ALA A 170 -4.91 -17.45 -4.15
CA ALA A 170 -5.48 -17.85 -5.43
C ALA A 170 -6.63 -18.84 -5.23
N LEU A 171 -7.76 -18.39 -4.69
CA LEU A 171 -8.90 -19.27 -4.36
C LEU A 171 -9.93 -19.35 -5.48
N HIS A 172 -10.17 -18.25 -6.18
CA HIS A 172 -11.30 -18.11 -7.11
C HIS A 172 -10.97 -18.47 -8.57
N HIS A 173 -9.73 -18.89 -8.86
CA HIS A 173 -9.33 -19.30 -10.20
C HIS A 173 -10.00 -20.62 -10.64
N ASP A 174 -10.43 -21.41 -9.67
CA ASP A 174 -11.19 -22.66 -9.82
C ASP A 174 -12.05 -22.87 -8.56
N PHE A 175 -12.80 -23.95 -8.46
CA PHE A 175 -13.61 -24.32 -7.28
C PHE A 175 -12.75 -24.83 -6.10
N THR A 176 -11.56 -24.24 -5.90
CA THR A 176 -10.58 -24.66 -4.88
C THR A 176 -11.17 -24.59 -3.48
N GLU A 177 -12.01 -23.59 -3.18
CA GLU A 177 -12.66 -23.43 -1.87
C GLU A 177 -13.60 -24.59 -1.54
N PHE A 178 -14.23 -25.19 -2.55
CA PHE A 178 -15.09 -26.36 -2.35
C PHE A 178 -14.24 -27.62 -2.08
N LEU A 179 -13.11 -27.76 -2.77
CA LEU A 179 -12.21 -28.91 -2.64
C LEU A 179 -11.33 -28.84 -1.38
N ARG A 180 -11.00 -27.62 -0.93
CA ARG A 180 -10.18 -27.33 0.25
C ARG A 180 -10.76 -26.14 1.02
N PRO A 181 -11.73 -26.39 1.91
CA PRO A 181 -12.30 -25.34 2.74
C PRO A 181 -11.21 -24.68 3.60
N ALA A 182 -11.25 -23.35 3.71
CA ALA A 182 -10.37 -22.63 4.61
C ALA A 182 -10.60 -23.05 6.07
N ALA A 183 -9.54 -22.99 6.89
CA ALA A 183 -9.67 -23.28 8.31
C ALA A 183 -10.61 -22.26 8.97
N PHE A 184 -11.63 -22.75 9.70
CA PHE A 184 -12.70 -21.92 10.29
C PHE A 184 -12.20 -20.82 11.24
N ASN A 185 -10.95 -20.89 11.71
CA ASN A 185 -10.37 -19.95 12.68
C ASN A 185 -9.25 -19.08 12.09
N GLU A 186 -9.14 -18.98 10.76
CA GLU A 186 -8.16 -18.11 10.12
C GLU A 186 -8.58 -16.64 10.23
N ARG A 187 -7.63 -15.80 10.66
CA ARG A 187 -7.83 -14.38 10.87
C ARG A 187 -7.25 -13.59 9.71
N LEU A 188 -8.13 -13.08 8.84
CA LEU A 188 -7.74 -12.50 7.55
C LEU A 188 -7.55 -10.99 7.56
N VAL A 189 -7.92 -10.31 8.64
CA VAL A 189 -7.83 -8.84 8.77
C VAL A 189 -6.58 -8.49 9.59
N PRO A 190 -5.46 -8.08 8.97
CA PRO A 190 -4.19 -7.92 9.68
C PRO A 190 -4.21 -6.77 10.70
N SER A 191 -4.99 -5.72 10.44
CA SER A 191 -5.10 -4.56 11.34
C SER A 191 -5.70 -4.89 12.70
N LEU A 192 -6.52 -5.95 12.80
CA LEU A 192 -7.09 -6.40 14.07
C LEU A 192 -6.15 -7.31 14.87
N ALA A 193 -4.99 -7.67 14.31
CA ALA A 193 -4.02 -8.55 14.97
C ALA A 193 -3.60 -8.02 16.35
N GLY A 194 -3.30 -6.73 16.45
CA GLY A 194 -2.94 -6.09 17.72
C GLY A 194 -4.07 -6.19 18.75
N LEU A 195 -5.31 -5.91 18.35
CA LEU A 195 -6.47 -6.00 19.24
C LEU A 195 -6.71 -7.42 19.73
N TRP A 196 -6.55 -8.43 18.88
CA TRP A 196 -6.71 -9.82 19.31
C TRP A 196 -5.59 -10.30 20.23
N GLN A 197 -4.36 -9.82 20.03
CA GLN A 197 -3.24 -10.10 20.94
C GLN A 197 -3.48 -9.44 22.30
N ASP A 198 -3.93 -8.19 22.30
CA ASP A 198 -4.30 -7.45 23.51
C ASP A 198 -5.41 -8.15 24.29
N GLU A 199 -6.46 -8.59 23.61
CA GLU A 199 -7.57 -9.32 24.22
C GLU A 199 -7.11 -10.67 24.79
N THR A 200 -6.24 -11.39 24.08
CA THR A 200 -5.68 -12.66 24.55
C THR A 200 -4.87 -12.47 25.83
N ARG A 201 -4.03 -11.42 25.88
CA ARG A 201 -3.25 -11.05 27.04
C ARG A 201 -4.13 -10.61 28.22
N ARG A 202 -5.17 -9.81 27.97
CA ARG A 202 -6.15 -9.42 28.99
C ARG A 202 -6.81 -10.63 29.62
N ARG A 203 -7.22 -11.61 28.80
CA ARG A 203 -7.79 -12.86 29.30
C ARG A 203 -6.77 -13.63 30.12
N GLN A 204 -5.55 -13.88 29.62
CA GLN A 204 -4.51 -14.57 30.41
C GLN A 204 -4.32 -13.94 31.79
N ASN A 205 -4.19 -12.61 31.87
CA ASN A 205 -4.04 -11.90 33.13
C ASN A 205 -5.29 -11.98 34.04
N ALA A 206 -6.49 -12.00 33.48
CA ALA A 206 -7.74 -12.17 34.23
C ALA A 206 -7.93 -13.60 34.76
N TRP A 207 -7.45 -14.61 34.03
CA TRP A 207 -7.46 -16.02 34.45
C TRP A 207 -6.39 -16.30 35.51
N GLU A 208 -5.25 -15.59 35.46
CA GLU A 208 -4.21 -15.62 36.49
C GLU A 208 -4.59 -14.84 37.77
N SER A 209 -5.65 -14.02 37.71
CA SER A 209 -6.16 -13.30 38.88
C SER A 209 -7.07 -14.20 39.72
N PRO A 210 -6.69 -14.57 40.97
CA PRO A 210 -7.43 -15.54 41.80
C PRO A 210 -8.90 -15.15 42.07
N ILE A 211 -9.19 -13.85 42.07
CA ILE A 211 -10.49 -13.28 42.40
C ILE A 211 -11.50 -13.46 41.26
N LEU A 212 -11.07 -13.45 39.99
CA LEU A 212 -11.96 -13.57 38.83
C LEU A 212 -12.20 -15.03 38.42
N ALA A 213 -11.21 -15.91 38.61
CA ALA A 213 -11.36 -17.35 38.34
C ALA A 213 -12.49 -17.98 39.20
N ALA A 214 -12.66 -17.52 40.44
CA ALA A 214 -13.73 -17.95 41.34
C ALA A 214 -15.13 -17.52 40.87
N HIS A 215 -15.26 -16.32 40.27
CA HIS A 215 -16.54 -15.80 39.79
C HIS A 215 -17.04 -16.51 38.52
N TYR A 216 -16.14 -16.88 37.61
CA TYR A 216 -16.52 -17.58 36.38
C TYR A 216 -16.83 -19.07 36.58
N SER A 217 -16.20 -19.73 37.57
CA SER A 217 -16.53 -21.13 37.90
C SER A 217 -17.88 -21.29 38.63
N ALA A 218 -18.39 -20.22 39.25
CA ALA A 218 -19.69 -20.24 39.94
C ALA A 218 -20.88 -20.01 38.99
N ALA A 219 -20.65 -19.57 37.75
CA ALA A 219 -21.71 -19.29 36.77
C ALA A 219 -22.04 -20.48 35.85
N THR A 220 -21.38 -21.63 36.03
CA THR A 220 -21.57 -22.86 35.22
C THR A 220 -22.15 -24.05 36.00
N ASN A 221 -22.89 -23.80 37.08
CA ASN A 221 -23.73 -24.82 37.74
C ASN A 221 -25.21 -24.46 37.65
#